data_AF-A0A494XNY0-F1
#
_entry.id   AF-A0A494XNY0-F1
#
_cell.length_a   1.000
_cell.length_b   1.000
_cell.length_c   1.000
_cell.angle_alpha   90.00
_cell.angle_beta   90.00
_cell.angle_gamma   90.00
#
_symmetry.space_group_name_H-M   'P 1'
#
loop_
_entity.id
_entity.type
_entity.pdbx_description
1 polymer ?
#
loop_
_entity_poly.entity_id
_entity_poly.type
_entity_poly.pdbx_seq_one_letter_code
_entity_poly.pdbx_strand_id
1 'polypeptide(L)'
;MAELGALVRNQRARSLLRIDDAADLIGVSKEVLSRLENGRSVGLDKVFKVLDGLGLSLVVVTRLETETAVRAVRTDAQESA
;
A
#
# COMPACT_ATOMS: atom_id res chain seq x y z
N MET A 1 3.29 8.51 -7.58
CA MET A 1 3.54 7.59 -6.45
C MET A 1 3.25 8.20 -5.07
N ALA A 2 3.05 9.52 -4.94
CA ALA A 2 2.79 10.16 -3.64
C ALA A 2 1.55 9.58 -2.92
N GLU A 3 0.44 9.37 -3.62
CA GLU A 3 -0.78 8.79 -3.04
C GLU A 3 -0.58 7.36 -2.56
N LEU A 4 0.06 6.51 -3.36
CA LEU A 4 0.39 5.14 -2.95
C LEU A 4 1.32 5.11 -1.73
N GLY A 5 2.35 5.97 -1.71
CA GLY A 5 3.26 6.08 -0.57
C GLY A 5 2.53 6.49 0.71
N ALA A 6 1.61 7.45 0.61
CA ALA A 6 0.76 7.86 1.74
C ALA A 6 -0.15 6.72 2.22
N LEU A 7 -0.75 5.94 1.32
CA LEU A 7 -1.55 4.76 1.70
C LEU A 7 -0.71 3.71 2.45
N VAL A 8 0.49 3.39 1.94
CA VAL A 8 1.44 2.47 2.59
C VAL A 8 1.81 2.96 3.98
N ARG A 9 2.17 4.25 4.11
CA ARG A 9 2.54 4.87 5.39
C ARG A 9 1.39 4.83 6.40
N ASN A 10 0.17 5.14 5.96
CA ASN A 10 -1.01 5.13 6.81
C ASN A 10 -1.34 3.71 7.28
N GLN A 11 -1.23 2.72 6.39
CA GLN A 11 -1.46 1.33 6.77
C GLN A 11 -0.44 0.86 7.80
N ARG A 12 0.87 1.12 7.58
CA ARG A 12 1.89 0.77 8.59
C ARG A 12 1.61 1.46 9.94
N ALA A 13 1.21 2.73 9.91
CA ALA A 13 0.89 3.48 11.13
C ALA A 13 -0.31 2.88 11.89
N ARG A 14 -1.34 2.41 11.16
CA ARG A 14 -2.48 1.66 11.76
C ARG A 14 -2.05 0.33 12.38
N SER A 15 -1.05 -0.33 11.80
CA SER A 15 -0.44 -1.54 12.36
C SER A 15 0.48 -1.27 13.56
N LEU A 16 0.68 -0.01 13.98
CA LEU A 16 1.54 0.40 15.09
C LEU A 16 3.02 -0.04 14.95
N LEU A 17 3.46 -0.33 13.73
CA LEU A 17 4.83 -0.75 13.46
C LEU A 17 5.73 0.47 13.24
N ARG A 18 6.90 0.49 13.87
CA ARG A 18 7.96 1.42 13.47
C ARG A 18 8.46 1.02 12.08
N ILE A 19 9.06 1.97 11.39
CA ILE A 19 9.55 1.74 10.03
C ILE A 19 10.60 0.62 9.97
N ASP A 20 11.44 0.51 10.99
CA ASP A 20 12.48 -0.52 11.08
C ASP A 20 11.84 -1.90 11.29
N ASP A 21 10.95 -2.02 12.29
CA ASP A 21 10.23 -3.27 12.58
C ASP A 21 9.42 -3.77 11.37
N ALA A 22 8.73 -2.86 10.67
CA ALA A 22 7.97 -3.21 9.47
C ALA A 22 8.89 -3.66 8.32
N ALA A 23 10.01 -2.97 8.11
CA ALA A 23 10.94 -3.34 7.06
C ALA A 23 11.53 -4.74 7.30
N ASP A 24 11.90 -5.03 8.55
CA ASP A 24 12.44 -6.34 8.95
C ASP A 24 11.40 -7.45 8.81
N LEU A 25 10.16 -7.23 9.29
CA LEU A 25 9.07 -8.21 9.18
C LEU A 25 8.69 -8.53 7.73
N ILE A 26 8.66 -7.51 6.87
CA ILE A 26 8.38 -7.68 5.44
C ILE A 26 9.59 -8.29 4.73
N GLY A 27 10.81 -8.06 5.22
CA GLY A 27 12.06 -8.49 4.58
C GLY A 27 12.46 -7.56 3.43
N VAL A 28 12.39 -6.24 3.66
CA VAL A 28 12.92 -5.18 2.79
C VAL A 28 13.83 -4.27 3.61
N SER A 29 14.67 -3.45 2.97
CA SER A 29 15.45 -2.47 3.73
C SER A 29 14.58 -1.32 4.21
N LYS A 30 14.93 -0.72 5.36
CA LYS A 30 14.35 0.54 5.86
C LYS A 30 14.32 1.61 4.78
N GLU A 31 15.40 1.74 4.01
CA GLU A 31 15.50 2.73 2.93
C GLU A 31 14.44 2.50 1.86
N VAL A 32 14.23 1.25 1.42
CA VAL A 32 13.20 0.92 0.42
C VAL A 32 11.82 1.28 0.94
N LEU A 33 11.48 0.90 2.18
CA LEU A 33 10.19 1.22 2.76
C LEU A 33 10.01 2.74 2.93
N SER A 34 11.05 3.44 3.42
CA SER A 34 11.04 4.90 3.57
C SER A 34 10.86 5.62 2.24
N ARG A 35 11.58 5.21 1.19
CA ARG A 35 11.42 5.77 -0.15
C ARG A 35 10.00 5.60 -0.67
N LEU A 36 9.46 4.38 -0.55
CA LEU A 36 8.10 4.08 -0.99
C LEU A 36 7.06 4.93 -0.25
N GLU A 37 7.15 5.03 1.09
CA GLU A 37 6.26 5.87 1.91
C GLU A 37 6.31 7.35 1.53
N ASN A 38 7.48 7.84 1.12
CA ASN A 38 7.67 9.20 0.66
C ASN A 38 7.39 9.38 -0.84
N GLY A 39 6.77 8.39 -1.49
CA GLY A 39 6.37 8.45 -2.89
C GLY A 39 7.52 8.43 -3.89
N ARG A 40 8.73 8.04 -3.46
CA ARG A 40 9.89 7.86 -4.34
C ARG A 40 9.82 6.50 -5.02
N SER A 41 10.29 6.42 -6.26
CA SER A 41 10.28 5.17 -7.03
C SER A 41 11.08 4.07 -6.32
N VAL A 42 10.59 2.84 -6.36
CA VAL A 42 11.32 1.64 -5.93
C VAL A 42 11.02 0.54 -6.94
N GLY A 43 11.75 -0.58 -6.89
CA GLY A 43 11.46 -1.74 -7.75
C GLY A 43 10.02 -2.22 -7.56
N LEU A 44 9.33 -2.60 -8.65
CA LEU A 44 7.94 -3.03 -8.60
C LEU A 44 7.77 -4.31 -7.76
N ASP A 45 8.77 -5.20 -7.79
CA ASP A 45 8.89 -6.36 -6.90
C ASP A 45 8.82 -5.95 -5.42
N LYS A 46 9.51 -4.86 -5.05
CA LYS A 46 9.49 -4.31 -3.69
C LYS A 46 8.16 -3.68 -3.35
N VAL A 47 7.49 -3.02 -4.29
CA VAL A 47 6.13 -2.49 -4.08
C VAL A 47 5.19 -3.64 -3.74
N PHE A 48 5.13 -4.70 -4.55
CA PHE A 48 4.25 -5.83 -4.30
C PHE A 48 4.55 -6.51 -2.97
N LYS A 49 5.83 -6.70 -2.66
CA LYS A 49 6.25 -7.29 -1.37
C LYS A 49 5.81 -6.45 -0.17
N VAL A 50 5.89 -5.12 -0.25
CA VAL A 50 5.43 -4.22 0.83
C VAL A 50 3.90 -4.22 0.94
N LEU A 51 3.18 -4.22 -0.18
CA LEU A 51 1.72 -4.26 -0.16
C LEU A 51 1.21 -5.55 0.50
N ASP A 52 1.74 -6.69 0.08
CA ASP A 52 1.42 -8.01 0.66
C ASP A 52 1.72 -8.05 2.15
N GLY A 53 2.93 -7.65 2.55
CA GLY A 53 3.33 -7.64 3.96
C GLY A 53 2.57 -6.67 4.87
N LEU A 54 1.86 -5.69 4.31
CA LEU A 54 0.97 -4.77 5.04
C LEU A 54 -0.53 -5.09 4.88
N GLY A 55 -0.86 -6.18 4.19
CA GLY A 55 -2.24 -6.57 3.91
C GLY A 55 -2.99 -5.62 2.97
N LEU A 56 -2.27 -4.99 2.03
CA LEU A 56 -2.85 -4.11 1.01
C LEU A 56 -2.99 -4.85 -0.32
N SER A 57 -4.11 -4.63 -1.00
CA SER A 57 -4.35 -5.14 -2.36
C SER A 57 -4.24 -4.00 -3.38
N LEU A 58 -3.75 -4.32 -4.58
CA LEU A 58 -3.70 -3.39 -5.72
C LEU A 58 -4.64 -3.89 -6.83
N VAL A 59 -5.52 -3.00 -7.29
CA VAL A 59 -6.39 -3.25 -8.44
C VAL A 59 -5.94 -2.35 -9.59
N VAL A 60 -5.74 -2.94 -10.76
CA VAL A 60 -5.38 -2.22 -11.99
C VAL A 60 -6.53 -2.35 -12.97
N VAL A 61 -7.07 -1.21 -13.39
CA VAL A 61 -8.21 -1.12 -14.32
C VAL A 61 -7.91 -0.09 -15.40
N THR A 62 -8.68 -0.10 -16.49
CA THR A 62 -8.61 0.97 -17.48
C THR A 62 -9.16 2.28 -16.90
N ARG A 63 -8.78 3.42 -17.49
CA ARG A 63 -9.29 4.73 -17.05
C ARG A 63 -10.80 4.86 -17.14
N LEU A 64 -11.43 4.15 -18.08
CA LEU A 64 -12.87 4.13 -18.25
C LEU A 64 -13.58 3.40 -17.10
N GLU A 65 -12.92 2.40 -16.53
CA GLU A 65 -13.45 1.56 -15.46
C GLU A 65 -13.20 2.13 -14.07
N THR A 66 -12.30 3.13 -13.91
CA THR A 66 -11.87 3.66 -12.61
C THR A 66 -13.03 4.01 -11.68
N GLU A 67 -14.04 4.75 -12.16
CA GLU A 67 -15.17 5.13 -11.30
C GLU A 67 -15.99 3.93 -10.82
N THR A 68 -16.25 2.98 -11.72
CA THR A 68 -16.99 1.77 -11.40
C THR A 68 -16.22 0.90 -10.42
N ALA A 69 -14.91 0.75 -10.63
CA ALA A 69 -14.02 0.02 -9.74
C ALA A 69 -13.95 0.66 -8.34
N VAL A 70 -13.80 1.99 -8.26
CA VAL A 70 -13.77 2.71 -6.98
C VAL A 70 -15.08 2.58 -6.21
N ARG A 71 -16.23 2.60 -6.91
CA ARG A 71 -17.54 2.36 -6.28
C ARG A 71 -17.63 0.94 -5.73
N ALA A 72 -17.33 -0.07 -6.54
CA ALA A 72 -17.39 -1.48 -6.12
C ALA A 72 -16.54 -1.76 -4.88
N VAL A 73 -15.28 -1.29 -4.85
CA VAL A 73 -14.37 -1.49 -3.71
C VAL A 73 -14.86 -0.81 -2.41
N ARG A 74 -15.60 0.29 -2.52
CA ARG A 74 -16.13 1.01 -1.34
C ARG A 74 -17.42 0.41 -0.81
N THR A 75 -18.25 -0.19 -1.66
CA THR A 75 -19.52 -0.81 -1.26
C THR A 75 -19.27 -2.03 -0.36
N ASP A 76 -18.30 -2.88 -0.70
CA ASP A 76 -17.93 -4.06 0.11
C ASP A 76 -17.45 -3.68 1.53
N ALA A 77 -16.81 -2.51 1.67
CA ALA A 77 -16.33 -2.01 2.96
C ALA A 77 -17.47 -1.50 3.88
N GLN A 78 -18.64 -1.16 3.33
CA GLN A 78 -19.79 -0.69 4.11
C GLN A 78 -20.75 -1.82 4.51
N GLU A 79 -20.73 -2.96 3.81
CA GLU A 79 -21.58 -4.12 4.14
C GLU A 79 -20.98 -5.01 5.24
N SER A 80 -19.70 -4.84 5.57
CA SER A 80 -18.99 -5.60 6.60
C SER A 80 -18.93 -4.93 7.99
N ALA A 81 -19.69 -3.84 8.20
CA ALA A 81 -19.73 -3.04 9.43
C ALA A 81 -21.14 -3.01 10.03
#